data_AF-A0A2S3U652-F1
#
_entry.id   AF-A0A2S3U652-F1
#
_cell.length_a   1.000
_cell.length_b   1.000
_cell.length_c   1.000
_cell.angle_alpha   90.00
_cell.angle_beta   90.00
_cell.angle_gamma   90.00
#
_symmetry.space_group_name_H-M   'P 1'
#
loop_
_entity.id
_entity.type
_entity.pdbx_description
1 polymer ?
#
loop_
_entity_poly.entity_id
_entity_poly.type
_entity_poly.pdbx_seq_one_letter_code
_entity_poly.pdbx_strand_id
1 'polypeptide(L)' 'MKKPRTQIELQQKDGSLLELSTVSDLVRAITGKVSGDQRFFFPKEMLSKNAENDLFKPIYQEFQQYILNDRLVVPH' A
#
# COMPACT_ATOMS: atom_id res chain seq x y z
N MET A 1 -3.23 27.48 -9.45
CA MET A 1 -2.48 26.33 -10.01
C MET A 1 -1.83 25.57 -8.86
N LYS A 2 -2.11 24.27 -8.69
CA LYS A 2 -1.50 23.46 -7.63
C LYS A 2 -0.05 23.17 -8.01
N LYS A 3 0.92 23.70 -7.26
CA LYS A 3 2.33 23.26 -7.36
C LYS A 3 2.36 21.76 -7.01
N PRO A 4 2.92 20.88 -7.85
CA PRO A 4 3.13 19.48 -7.47
C PRO A 4 4.00 19.47 -6.21
N ARG A 5 3.57 18.73 -5.18
CA ARG A 5 4.13 18.79 -3.81
C ARG A 5 5.62 18.37 -3.71
N THR A 6 6.28 18.04 -4.82
CA THR A 6 7.60 17.38 -4.87
C THR A 6 8.46 17.83 -6.06
N GLN A 7 8.34 19.08 -6.54
CA GLN A 7 9.25 19.57 -7.58
C GLN A 7 10.65 19.74 -7.00
N ILE A 8 11.66 19.09 -7.61
CA ILE A 8 13.07 19.22 -7.23
C ILE A 8 13.81 19.81 -8.43
N GLU A 9 14.58 20.86 -8.19
CA GLU A 9 15.33 21.56 -9.23
C GLU A 9 16.84 21.32 -9.05
N LEU A 10 17.51 21.01 -10.16
CA LEU A 10 18.95 20.90 -10.28
C LEU A 10 19.51 22.23 -10.77
N GLN A 11 20.47 22.80 -10.04
CA GLN A 11 21.19 23.99 -10.48
C GLN A 11 22.38 23.60 -11.37
N GLN A 12 22.37 24.14 -12.58
CA GLN A 12 23.44 23.97 -13.56
C GLN A 12 24.57 24.96 -13.29
N LYS A 13 25.76 24.73 -13.88
CA LYS A 13 26.93 25.60 -13.70
C LYS A 13 26.72 27.04 -14.19
N ASP A 14 25.82 27.24 -15.16
CA ASP A 14 25.41 28.55 -15.68
C ASP A 14 24.35 29.25 -14.81
N GLY A 15 23.95 28.63 -13.70
CA GLY A 15 22.94 29.13 -12.78
C GLY A 15 21.51 28.81 -13.20
N SER A 16 21.28 28.18 -14.35
CA SER A 16 19.94 27.74 -14.77
C SER A 16 19.43 26.59 -13.90
N LEU A 17 18.10 26.45 -13.83
CA LEU A 17 17.42 25.44 -13.03
C LEU A 17 16.72 24.44 -13.95
N LEU A 18 16.91 23.16 -13.67
CA LEU A 18 16.34 22.06 -14.44
C LEU A 18 15.58 21.11 -13.52
N GLU A 19 14.34 20.76 -13.87
CA GLU A 19 13.53 19.85 -13.05
C GLU A 19 14.09 18.42 -13.10
N LEU A 20 14.32 17.81 -11.94
CA LEU A 20 15.02 16.53 -11.81
C LEU A 20 14.34 15.36 -12.54
N SER A 21 13.00 15.28 -12.52
CA SER A 21 12.28 14.19 -13.19
C SER A 21 12.36 14.27 -14.73
N THR A 22 12.65 15.45 -15.30
CA THR A 22 12.91 15.57 -16.74
C THR A 22 14.20 14.90 -17.20
N VAL A 23 15.18 14.73 -16.31
CA VAL A 23 16.51 14.18 -16.64
C VAL A 23 16.82 12.83 -15.99
N SER A 24 16.06 12.42 -14.97
CA SER A 24 16.25 11.13 -14.31
C SER A 24 15.06 10.20 -14.55
N ASP A 25 15.32 9.12 -15.30
CA ASP A 25 14.32 8.07 -15.59
C ASP A 25 13.81 7.38 -14.33
N LEU A 26 14.69 7.17 -13.35
CA LEU A 26 14.34 6.60 -12.05
C LEU A 26 13.39 7.50 -11.28
N VAL A 27 13.73 8.79 -11.17
CA VAL A 27 12.88 9.75 -10.45
C VAL A 27 11.55 9.88 -11.18
N ARG A 28 11.55 10.00 -12.51
CA ARG A 28 10.32 10.05 -13.32
C ARG A 28 9.41 8.84 -13.12
N ALA A 29 9.98 7.65 -12.97
CA ALA A 29 9.22 6.42 -12.75
C ALA A 29 8.51 6.35 -11.38
N ILE A 30 8.92 7.17 -10.41
CA ILE A 30 8.39 7.19 -9.03
C ILE A 30 7.56 8.46 -8.79
N THR A 31 7.91 9.58 -9.40
CA THR A 31 7.20 10.86 -9.28
C THR A 31 5.72 10.73 -9.62
N GLY A 32 4.86 11.31 -8.78
CA GLY A 32 3.42 11.32 -9.01
C GLY A 32 2.70 10.02 -8.67
N LYS A 33 3.41 8.94 -8.30
CA LYS A 33 2.78 7.72 -7.79
C LYS A 33 2.42 7.88 -6.33
N VAL A 34 1.14 8.02 -6.04
CA VAL A 34 0.62 7.89 -4.68
C VAL A 34 0.40 6.41 -4.42
N SER A 35 1.30 5.80 -3.63
CA SER A 35 1.11 4.45 -3.12
C SER A 35 0.53 4.56 -1.73
N GLY A 36 -0.66 3.99 -1.53
CA GLY A 36 -1.30 3.87 -0.22
C GLY A 36 -1.40 2.42 0.18
N ASP A 37 -1.23 2.14 1.46
CA ASP A 37 -1.51 0.83 2.04
C ASP A 37 -2.89 0.88 2.71
N GLN A 38 -3.86 0.15 2.16
CA GLN A 38 -5.21 0.06 2.70
C GLN A 38 -5.31 -1.20 3.56
N ARG A 39 -5.36 -1.00 4.87
CA ARG A 39 -5.42 -2.09 5.85
C ARG A 39 -6.82 -2.22 6.43
N PHE A 40 -7.31 -3.45 6.49
CA PHE A 40 -8.48 -3.82 7.27
C PHE A 40 -8.01 -4.35 8.62
N PHE A 41 -8.45 -3.73 9.71
CA PHE A 41 -8.07 -4.11 11.07
C PHE A 41 -9.17 -4.97 11.71
N PHE A 42 -8.76 -6.06 12.34
CA PHE A 42 -9.65 -7.01 13.01
C PHE A 42 -8.95 -7.62 14.24
N PRO A 43 -9.71 -8.16 15.22
CA PRO A 43 -9.14 -8.85 16.36
C PRO A 43 -8.33 -10.08 15.93
N LYS A 44 -7.16 -10.29 16.55
CA LYS A 44 -6.24 -11.39 16.19
C LYS A 44 -6.89 -12.77 16.36
N GLU A 45 -7.84 -12.87 17.29
CA GLU A 45 -8.62 -14.05 17.62
C GLU A 45 -9.36 -14.62 16.40
N MET A 46 -9.71 -13.78 15.42
CA MET A 46 -10.35 -14.21 14.18
C MET A 46 -9.47 -15.17 13.34
N LEU A 47 -8.16 -15.20 13.58
CA LEU A 47 -7.20 -16.11 12.95
C LEU A 47 -6.93 -17.38 13.77
N SER A 48 -7.64 -17.58 14.88
CA SER A 48 -7.45 -18.74 15.75
C SER A 48 -7.82 -20.04 15.02
N LYS A 49 -6.91 -21.02 15.09
CA LYS A 49 -7.10 -22.37 14.51
C LYS A 49 -7.19 -23.47 15.57
N ASN A 50 -6.85 -23.15 16.83
CA ASN A 50 -6.66 -24.13 17.89
C ASN A 50 -7.86 -24.23 18.84
N ALA A 51 -9.00 -23.64 18.47
CA ALA A 51 -10.19 -23.58 19.30
C ALA A 51 -11.06 -24.84 19.07
N GLU A 52 -10.52 -26.00 19.45
CA GLU A 52 -11.31 -27.23 19.49
C GLU A 52 -12.42 -27.08 20.55
N ASN A 53 -13.68 -27.16 20.12
CA ASN A 53 -14.91 -26.90 20.88
C ASN A 53 -15.31 -25.43 21.10
N ASP A 54 -14.80 -24.48 20.31
CA ASP A 54 -15.30 -23.10 20.36
C ASP A 54 -16.64 -22.96 19.59
N LEU A 55 -17.62 -22.35 20.25
CA LEU A 55 -18.94 -22.04 19.70
C LEU A 55 -18.85 -21.21 18.40
N PHE A 56 -17.82 -20.37 18.27
CA PHE A 56 -17.62 -19.48 17.14
C PHE A 56 -16.68 -20.04 16.06
N LYS A 57 -16.22 -21.30 16.19
CA LYS A 57 -15.34 -21.97 15.21
C LYS A 57 -15.84 -21.81 13.76
N PRO A 58 -17.15 -21.96 13.44
CA PRO A 58 -17.64 -21.77 12.07
C PRO A 58 -17.45 -20.34 11.54
N ILE A 59 -17.63 -19.33 12.40
CA ILE A 59 -17.46 -17.91 12.04
C ILE A 59 -16.00 -17.61 11.73
N TYR A 60 -15.07 -18.11 12.54
CA TYR A 60 -13.64 -17.93 12.28
C TYR A 60 -13.21 -18.61 10.98
N GLN A 61 -13.74 -19.80 10.70
CA GLN A 61 -13.46 -20.52 9.46
C GLN A 61 -13.96 -19.75 8.24
N GLU A 62 -15.19 -19.23 8.28
CA GLU A 62 -15.75 -18.39 7.22
C GLU A 62 -14.92 -17.12 7.03
N PHE A 63 -14.62 -16.39 8.11
CA PHE A 63 -13.82 -15.16 8.05
C PHE A 63 -12.45 -15.39 7.40
N GLN A 64 -11.78 -16.49 7.73
CA GLN A 64 -10.46 -16.82 7.18
C GLN A 64 -10.48 -17.10 5.66
N GLN A 65 -11.63 -17.45 5.06
CA GLN A 65 -11.74 -17.62 3.60
C GLN A 65 -11.57 -16.31 2.84
N TYR A 66 -11.80 -15.17 3.49
CA TYR A 66 -11.61 -13.83 2.90
C TYR A 66 -10.17 -13.34 3.00
N ILE A 67 -9.24 -14.11 3.59
CA ILE A 67 -7.85 -13.71 3.77
C ILE A 67 -6.94 -14.69 3.04
N LEU A 68 -6.20 -14.20 2.05
CA LEU A 68 -5.20 -14.98 1.32
C LEU A 68 -3.94 -14.12 1.11
N ASN A 69 -2.78 -14.65 1.52
CA ASN A 69 -1.49 -13.96 1.44
C ASN A 69 -1.52 -12.55 2.06
N ASP A 70 -2.07 -12.43 3.27
CA ASP A 70 -2.24 -11.19 4.01
C ASP A 70 -3.06 -10.10 3.30
N ARG A 71 -3.91 -10.50 2.35
CA ARG A 71 -4.81 -9.61 1.60
C ARG A 71 -6.24 -10.09 1.67
N LEU A 72 -7.17 -9.12 1.59
CA LEU A 72 -8.59 -9.42 1.46
C LEU A 72 -8.90 -9.92 0.04
N VAL A 73 -9.68 -10.99 -0.03
CA VAL A 73 -10.15 -11.61 -1.28
C VAL A 73 -11.64 -11.91 -1.19
N VAL A 74 -12.30 -12.00 -2.36
CA VAL A 74 -13.66 -12.56 -2.46
C VAL A 74 -13.52 -14.05 -2.77
N PRO A 75 -13.85 -14.96 -1.84
CA PRO A 75 -13.79 -16.39 -2.08
C PRO A 75 -14.74 -16.79 -3.22
N HIS A 76 -14.39 -17.86 -3.96
CA HIS A 76 -15.17 -18.40 -5.09
C HIS A 76 -15.95 -19.64 -4.67
#